data_AF-A0A6M1U5L4-F1
#
_entry.id   AF-A0A6M1U5L4-F1
#
_cell.length_a   1.000
_cell.length_b   1.000
_cell.length_c   1.000
_cell.angle_alpha   90.00
_cell.angle_beta   90.00
_cell.angle_gamma   90.00
#
_symmetry.space_group_name_H-M   'P 1'
#
loop_
_entity.id
_entity.type
_entity.pdbx_description
1 polymer ?
#
loop_
_entity_poly.entity_id
_entity_poly.type
_entity_poly.pdbx_seq_one_letter_code
_entity_poly.pdbx_strand_id
1 'polypeptide(L)'
;MDWSRAKTILIWAFLFLDLFLGYQVYMLRTEQWQGAEAVQGSKWDIELYLKQQHIALQAEVPQETPEMTYVNVENYGFNAPALQNVQGIKVTLENDRSAIIAQLKPPIPLDKQSDPDDLLRQLNRFLLYADQYRADAYQTSRQRIRYWQLHGNYPIFNAPLDVLTDNNQITGYTQTYFHIRSQGSARGVISAYTALRSLVEKQTILPGERIESVTLGYFGYHYDADIQVLAPVWRVIHNGRTDYINGFTGAIERPLDTRKVTP
;
A
#
# COMPACT_ATOMS: atom_id res chain seq x y z
N MET A 1 -10.96 56.25 -22.42
CA MET A 1 -10.65 54.87 -21.97
C MET A 1 -10.91 53.96 -23.15
N ASP A 2 -9.85 53.37 -23.72
CA ASP A 2 -9.91 52.62 -24.99
C ASP A 2 -10.57 51.24 -24.81
N TRP A 3 -11.89 51.25 -24.65
CA TRP A 3 -12.71 50.07 -24.39
C TRP A 3 -12.68 49.03 -25.52
N SER A 4 -12.48 49.48 -26.77
CA SER A 4 -12.28 48.59 -27.92
C SER A 4 -10.97 47.82 -27.84
N ARG A 5 -9.88 48.45 -27.39
CA ARG A 5 -8.56 47.80 -27.24
C ARG A 5 -8.57 46.78 -26.11
N ALA A 6 -9.21 47.12 -24.99
CA ALA A 6 -9.36 46.20 -23.86
C ALA A 6 -10.14 44.92 -24.24
N LYS A 7 -11.20 45.04 -25.05
CA LYS A 7 -11.94 43.89 -25.57
C LYS A 7 -11.08 42.98 -26.44
N THR A 8 -10.32 43.55 -27.37
CA THR A 8 -9.44 42.78 -28.25
C THR A 8 -8.36 42.05 -27.47
N ILE A 9 -7.74 42.71 -26.48
CA ILE A 9 -6.73 42.08 -25.60
C ILE A 9 -7.36 40.92 -24.80
N LEU A 10 -8.58 41.09 -24.29
CA LEU A 10 -9.28 40.05 -23.54
C LEU A 10 -9.63 38.83 -24.41
N ILE A 11 -10.04 39.04 -25.66
CA ILE A 11 -10.30 37.97 -26.62
C ILE A 11 -9.01 37.20 -26.92
N TRP A 12 -7.88 37.89 -27.15
CA TRP A 12 -6.59 37.24 -27.40
C TRP A 12 -6.07 36.48 -26.19
N ALA A 13 -6.21 37.05 -24.99
CA ALA A 13 -5.81 36.39 -23.75
C ALA A 13 -6.61 35.11 -23.50
N PHE A 14 -7.93 35.15 -23.74
CA PHE A 14 -8.80 33.98 -23.62
C PHE A 14 -8.43 32.90 -24.64
N LEU A 15 -8.19 33.28 -25.89
CA LEU A 15 -7.76 32.36 -26.94
C LEU A 15 -6.40 31.71 -26.64
N PHE A 16 -5.45 32.45 -26.07
CA PHE A 16 -4.16 31.91 -25.65
C PHE A 16 -4.32 30.93 -24.48
N LEU A 17 -5.18 31.25 -23.51
CA LEU A 17 -5.51 30.37 -22.39
C LEU A 17 -6.15 29.07 -22.88
N ASP A 18 -7.13 29.15 -23.79
CA ASP A 18 -7.81 27.98 -24.35
C ASP A 18 -6.85 27.10 -25.16
N LEU A 19 -5.95 27.70 -25.95
CA LEU A 19 -4.93 26.97 -26.71
C LEU A 19 -3.94 26.27 -25.76
N PHE A 20 -3.51 26.95 -24.70
CA PHE A 20 -2.63 26.38 -23.68
C PHE A 20 -3.31 25.22 -22.95
N LEU A 21 -4.59 25.37 -22.58
CA LEU A 21 -5.38 24.32 -21.94
C LEU A 21 -5.55 23.11 -22.89
N GLY A 22 -5.84 23.36 -24.17
CA GLY A 22 -5.94 22.32 -25.19
C GLY A 22 -4.63 21.54 -25.38
N TYR A 23 -3.50 22.25 -25.38
CA TYR A 23 -2.17 21.64 -25.44
C TYR A 23 -1.86 20.77 -24.21
N GLN A 24 -2.18 21.25 -23.01
CA GLN A 24 -2.04 20.46 -21.77
C GLN A 24 -2.88 19.19 -21.80
N VAL A 25 -4.14 19.27 -22.25
CA VAL A 25 -5.02 18.11 -22.35
C VAL A 25 -4.54 17.11 -23.40
N TYR A 26 -4.03 17.59 -24.54
CA TYR A 26 -3.47 16.74 -25.59
C TYR A 26 -2.22 15.97 -25.12
N MET A 27 -1.29 16.65 -24.45
CA MET A 27 -0.09 16.01 -23.89
C MET A 27 -0.46 14.95 -22.84
N LEU A 28 -1.33 15.29 -21.89
CA LEU A 28 -1.78 14.35 -20.85
C LEU A 28 -2.46 13.10 -21.44
N ARG A 29 -3.29 13.26 -22.47
CA ARG A 29 -3.94 12.12 -23.15
C ARG A 29 -2.95 11.25 -23.92
N THR A 30 -1.95 11.85 -24.55
CA THR A 30 -0.99 11.12 -25.39
C THR A 30 -0.09 10.22 -24.54
N GLU A 31 0.37 10.69 -23.38
CA GLU A 31 1.13 9.88 -22.42
C GLU A 31 0.31 8.71 -21.87
N GLN A 32 -0.97 8.94 -21.57
CA GLN A 32 -1.89 7.88 -21.10
C GLN A 32 -2.12 6.78 -22.15
N TRP A 33 -2.23 7.12 -23.43
CA TRP A 33 -2.51 6.16 -24.50
C TRP A 33 -1.29 5.28 -24.83
N GLN A 34 -0.10 5.88 -24.88
CA GLN A 34 1.15 5.13 -25.09
C GLN A 34 1.46 4.20 -23.91
N GLY A 35 1.19 4.66 -22.68
CA GLY A 35 1.26 3.81 -21.49
C GLY A 35 0.28 2.64 -21.56
N ALA A 36 -0.97 2.89 -21.94
CA ALA A 36 -2.00 1.85 -22.04
C ALA A 36 -1.65 0.75 -23.08
N GLU A 37 -1.15 1.10 -24.26
CA GLU A 37 -0.73 0.11 -25.27
C GLU A 37 0.45 -0.75 -24.80
N ALA A 38 1.45 -0.14 -24.16
CA ALA A 38 2.59 -0.87 -23.60
C ALA A 38 2.15 -1.83 -22.46
N VAL A 39 1.17 -1.43 -21.65
CA VAL A 39 0.56 -2.28 -20.61
C VAL A 39 -0.24 -3.44 -21.23
N GLN A 40 -1.04 -3.19 -22.28
CA GLN A 40 -1.80 -4.25 -22.95
C GLN A 40 -0.89 -5.28 -23.63
N GLY A 41 0.18 -4.84 -24.30
CA GLY A 41 1.20 -5.75 -24.85
C GLY A 41 1.87 -6.58 -23.76
N SER A 42 2.26 -5.93 -22.66
CA SER A 42 2.85 -6.61 -21.50
C SER A 42 1.90 -7.62 -20.85
N LYS A 43 0.60 -7.32 -20.80
CA LYS A 43 -0.44 -8.19 -20.25
C LYS A 43 -0.55 -9.50 -21.02
N TRP A 44 -0.74 -9.42 -22.33
CA TRP A 44 -0.93 -10.62 -23.18
C TRP A 44 0.27 -11.57 -23.08
N ASP A 45 1.48 -11.04 -23.21
CA ASP A 45 2.71 -11.83 -23.14
C ASP A 45 2.85 -12.57 -21.80
N ILE A 46 2.54 -11.87 -20.70
CA ILE A 46 2.66 -12.45 -19.36
C ILE A 46 1.57 -13.47 -19.09
N GLU A 47 0.31 -13.20 -19.45
CA GLU A 47 -0.76 -14.19 -19.29
C GLU A 47 -0.50 -15.46 -20.11
N LEU A 48 0.02 -15.32 -21.34
CA LEU A 48 0.43 -16.46 -22.15
C LEU A 48 1.56 -17.25 -21.50
N TYR A 49 2.59 -16.56 -20.99
CA TYR A 49 3.71 -17.21 -20.30
C TYR A 49 3.24 -17.94 -19.04
N LEU A 50 2.43 -17.31 -18.19
CA LEU A 50 1.88 -17.91 -16.98
C LEU A 50 1.10 -19.19 -17.32
N LYS A 51 0.26 -19.14 -18.38
CA LYS A 51 -0.49 -20.30 -18.85
C LYS A 51 0.42 -21.43 -19.34
N GLN A 52 1.47 -21.12 -20.11
CA GLN A 52 2.43 -22.11 -20.60
C GLN A 52 3.22 -22.78 -19.46
N GLN A 53 3.55 -22.02 -18.42
CA GLN A 53 4.25 -22.52 -17.23
C GLN A 53 3.31 -23.14 -16.18
N HIS A 54 2.02 -23.32 -16.52
CA HIS A 54 1.00 -23.83 -15.60
C HIS A 54 0.90 -23.02 -14.29
N ILE A 55 1.23 -21.72 -14.33
CA ILE A 55 1.09 -20.82 -13.20
C ILE A 55 -0.35 -20.32 -13.15
N ALA A 56 -1.07 -20.61 -12.06
CA ALA A 56 -2.46 -20.21 -11.90
C ALA A 56 -2.57 -18.75 -11.42
N LEU A 57 -3.19 -17.88 -12.21
CA LEU A 57 -3.53 -16.52 -11.80
C LEU A 57 -4.92 -16.49 -11.16
N GLN A 58 -4.97 -16.47 -9.82
CA GLN A 58 -6.22 -16.43 -9.04
C GLN A 58 -6.59 -15.01 -8.58
N ALA A 59 -5.66 -14.06 -8.73
CA ALA A 59 -5.84 -12.67 -8.40
C ALA A 59 -6.36 -11.86 -9.59
N GLU A 60 -7.16 -10.84 -9.30
CA GLU A 60 -7.36 -9.73 -10.23
C GLU A 60 -6.07 -8.89 -10.28
N VAL A 61 -5.57 -8.61 -11.49
CA VAL A 61 -4.34 -7.84 -11.69
C VAL A 61 -4.71 -6.38 -11.95
N PRO A 62 -4.32 -5.43 -11.08
CA PRO A 62 -4.62 -4.02 -11.29
C PRO A 62 -3.99 -3.49 -12.59
N GLN A 63 -4.78 -2.73 -13.36
CA GLN A 63 -4.34 -2.15 -14.64
C GLN A 63 -3.85 -0.71 -14.48
N GLU A 64 -4.20 -0.06 -13.37
CA GLU A 64 -3.87 1.33 -13.10
C GLU A 64 -2.38 1.50 -12.80
N THR A 65 -1.81 2.61 -13.27
CA THR A 65 -0.41 3.01 -13.06
C THR A 65 -0.39 4.42 -12.48
N PRO A 66 -0.86 4.61 -11.23
CA PRO A 66 -0.94 5.92 -10.61
C PRO A 66 0.44 6.54 -10.40
N GLU A 67 0.46 7.87 -10.30
CA GLU A 67 1.61 8.64 -9.86
C GLU A 67 1.81 8.45 -8.34
N MET A 68 2.98 7.97 -7.93
CA MET A 68 3.33 7.77 -6.51
C MET A 68 4.69 8.37 -6.18
N THR A 69 4.98 8.53 -4.89
CA THR A 69 6.23 9.10 -4.37
C THR A 69 6.91 8.11 -3.44
N TYR A 70 8.22 8.23 -3.22
CA TYR A 70 8.79 7.72 -1.96
C TYR A 70 8.22 8.52 -0.78
N VAL A 71 8.04 7.86 0.37
CA VAL A 71 7.59 8.53 1.59
C VAL A 71 8.59 8.29 2.72
N ASN A 72 8.92 9.37 3.42
CA ASN A 72 9.74 9.32 4.62
C ASN A 72 8.81 9.22 5.82
N VAL A 73 8.96 8.14 6.57
CA VAL A 73 8.11 7.81 7.71
C VAL A 73 8.92 7.76 8.99
N GLU A 74 8.28 8.11 10.09
CA GLU A 74 8.82 7.98 11.43
C GLU A 74 7.82 7.17 12.26
N ASN A 75 8.32 6.30 13.13
CA ASN A 75 7.47 5.66 14.12
C ASN A 75 6.74 6.75 14.93
N TYR A 76 5.42 6.64 15.06
CA TYR A 76 4.64 7.60 15.85
C TYR A 76 5.19 7.75 17.29
N GLY A 77 5.87 6.71 17.80
CA GLY A 77 6.42 6.70 19.14
C GLY A 77 5.29 6.86 20.13
N PHE A 78 4.43 5.84 20.22
CA PHE A 78 3.16 5.94 20.93
C PHE A 78 3.35 6.48 22.35
N ASN A 79 2.97 7.74 22.55
CA ASN A 79 2.67 8.26 23.87
C ASN A 79 1.24 7.78 24.20
N ALA A 80 1.14 6.77 25.06
CA ALA A 80 -0.16 6.20 25.39
C ALA A 80 -1.01 6.96 26.45
N PRO A 81 -0.84 8.25 26.83
CA PRO A 81 -1.78 8.89 27.77
C PRO A 81 -3.25 8.81 27.31
N ALA A 82 -3.49 8.89 25.99
CA ALA A 82 -4.83 8.84 25.42
C ALA A 82 -5.52 7.48 25.66
N LEU A 83 -4.77 6.37 25.65
CA LEU A 83 -5.32 5.03 25.87
C LEU A 83 -5.18 4.55 27.32
N GLN A 84 -4.25 5.10 28.11
CA GLN A 84 -4.03 4.71 29.51
C GLN A 84 -5.26 4.94 30.40
N ASN A 85 -6.09 5.94 30.06
CA ASN A 85 -7.30 6.27 30.80
C ASN A 85 -8.57 5.62 30.24
N VAL A 86 -8.46 4.86 29.15
CA VAL A 86 -9.62 4.19 28.55
C VAL A 86 -9.98 2.98 29.43
N GLN A 87 -11.22 2.96 29.92
CA GLN A 87 -11.71 1.83 30.70
C GLN A 87 -11.90 0.61 29.82
N GLY A 88 -11.49 -0.55 30.32
CA GLY A 88 -11.66 -1.84 29.64
C GLY A 88 -10.51 -2.25 28.72
N ILE A 89 -9.41 -1.50 28.72
CA ILE A 89 -8.18 -1.85 28.00
C ILE A 89 -6.96 -1.75 28.94
N LYS A 90 -6.02 -2.68 28.79
CA LYS A 90 -4.68 -2.59 29.39
C LYS A 90 -3.66 -2.46 28.28
N VAL A 91 -2.92 -1.36 28.28
CA VAL A 91 -1.96 -1.03 27.22
C VAL A 91 -0.52 -1.17 27.70
N THR A 92 0.31 -1.80 26.88
CA THR A 92 1.77 -1.86 27.00
C THR A 92 2.42 -1.39 25.70
N LEU A 93 3.65 -0.90 25.79
CA LEU A 93 4.45 -0.46 24.64
C LEU A 93 5.57 -1.46 24.40
N GLU A 94 5.83 -1.79 23.13
CA GLU A 94 6.93 -2.67 22.70
C GLU A 94 7.84 -1.97 21.68
N ASN A 95 9.01 -2.57 21.42
CA ASN A 95 9.97 -2.18 20.37
C ASN A 95 10.30 -0.68 20.42
N ASP A 96 10.86 -0.22 21.54
CA ASP A 96 11.20 1.19 21.77
C ASP A 96 10.02 2.16 21.55
N ARG A 97 8.80 1.71 21.88
CA ARG A 97 7.53 2.45 21.73
C ARG A 97 7.04 2.59 20.28
N SER A 98 7.53 1.76 19.36
CA SER A 98 7.02 1.71 17.99
C SER A 98 5.71 0.91 17.85
N ALA A 99 5.36 0.08 18.82
CA ALA A 99 4.12 -0.70 18.81
C ALA A 99 3.32 -0.56 20.12
N ILE A 100 2.00 -0.49 20.00
CA ILE A 100 1.05 -0.68 21.09
C ILE A 100 0.66 -2.15 21.15
N ILE A 101 0.65 -2.71 22.36
CA ILE A 101 -0.08 -3.93 22.66
C ILE A 101 -1.21 -3.59 23.63
N ALA A 102 -2.42 -3.96 23.24
CA ALA A 102 -3.62 -3.73 24.01
C ALA A 102 -4.30 -5.06 24.35
N GLN A 103 -4.66 -5.23 25.63
CA GLN A 103 -5.50 -6.33 26.09
C GLN A 103 -6.88 -5.79 26.48
N LEU A 104 -7.95 -6.37 25.93
CA LEU A 104 -9.33 -5.99 26.24
C LEU A 104 -9.85 -6.79 27.44
N LYS A 105 -10.39 -6.08 28.44
CA LYS A 105 -10.94 -6.66 29.67
C LYS A 105 -12.24 -5.94 30.06
N PRO A 106 -13.43 -6.52 29.81
CA PRO A 106 -13.66 -7.86 29.26
C PRO A 106 -13.38 -7.93 27.73
N PRO A 107 -13.17 -9.15 27.18
CA PRO A 107 -13.13 -9.37 25.74
C PRO A 107 -14.42 -8.91 25.05
N ILE A 108 -14.32 -8.52 23.79
CA ILE A 108 -15.48 -8.04 23.00
C ILE A 108 -15.98 -9.19 22.13
N PRO A 109 -17.28 -9.52 22.11
CA PRO A 109 -17.81 -10.52 21.19
C PRO A 109 -17.51 -10.17 19.73
N LEU A 110 -16.97 -11.15 18.99
CA LEU A 110 -16.72 -11.03 17.55
C LEU A 110 -17.91 -11.62 16.79
N ASP A 111 -18.63 -10.77 16.07
CA ASP A 111 -19.56 -11.24 15.06
C ASP A 111 -18.78 -11.66 13.80
N LYS A 112 -18.81 -12.95 13.48
CA LYS A 112 -18.10 -13.53 12.33
C LYS A 112 -18.73 -13.15 10.98
N GLN A 113 -19.96 -12.66 10.98
CA GLN A 113 -20.64 -12.22 9.76
C GLN A 113 -20.37 -10.75 9.45
N SER A 114 -19.83 -10.00 10.41
CA SER A 114 -19.48 -8.59 10.22
C SER A 114 -18.30 -8.44 9.26
N ASP A 115 -18.37 -7.42 8.42
CA ASP A 115 -17.27 -7.02 7.56
C ASP A 115 -16.03 -6.64 8.41
N PRO A 116 -14.81 -7.02 8.02
CA PRO A 116 -13.60 -6.66 8.77
C PRO A 116 -13.44 -5.15 9.02
N ASP A 117 -13.88 -4.29 8.10
CA ASP A 117 -13.79 -2.84 8.30
C ASP A 117 -14.91 -2.31 9.22
N ASP A 118 -16.06 -3.01 9.31
CA ASP A 118 -17.06 -2.77 10.36
C ASP A 118 -16.51 -3.05 11.77
N LEU A 119 -15.64 -4.05 11.90
CA LEU A 119 -15.01 -4.38 13.18
C LEU A 119 -14.18 -3.21 13.73
N LEU A 120 -13.44 -2.51 12.87
CA LEU A 120 -12.64 -1.35 13.28
C LEU A 120 -13.51 -0.21 13.81
N ARG A 121 -14.71 -0.01 13.23
CA ARG A 121 -15.68 0.97 13.74
C ARG A 121 -16.11 0.65 15.17
N GLN A 122 -16.29 -0.63 15.51
CA GLN A 122 -16.63 -1.07 16.87
C GLN A 122 -15.46 -0.86 17.85
N LEU A 123 -14.23 -1.03 17.37
CA LEU A 123 -13.00 -0.88 18.15
C LEU A 123 -12.50 0.56 18.27
N ASN A 124 -13.11 1.53 17.56
CA ASN A 124 -12.63 2.92 17.48
C ASN A 124 -12.42 3.60 18.85
N ARG A 125 -13.20 3.23 19.87
CA ARG A 125 -13.02 3.78 21.23
C ARG A 125 -11.78 3.26 21.97
N PHE A 126 -11.20 2.16 21.49
CA PHE A 126 -10.07 1.46 22.08
C PHE A 126 -8.81 1.54 21.24
N LEU A 127 -8.91 2.09 20.03
CA LEU A 127 -7.89 1.98 18.99
C LEU A 127 -7.64 3.37 18.39
N LEU A 128 -6.37 3.72 18.19
CA LEU A 128 -6.02 5.01 17.60
C LEU A 128 -6.08 4.92 16.08
N TYR A 129 -6.64 5.95 15.43
CA TYR A 129 -6.65 6.05 13.96
C TYR A 129 -7.31 4.86 13.26
N ALA A 130 -8.39 4.31 13.83
CA ALA A 130 -9.05 3.11 13.31
C ALA A 130 -9.52 3.25 11.85
N ASP A 131 -9.93 4.46 11.47
CA ASP A 131 -10.36 4.83 10.12
C ASP A 131 -9.22 4.84 9.08
N GLN A 132 -7.97 4.77 9.53
CA GLN A 132 -6.78 4.77 8.67
C GLN A 132 -6.21 3.38 8.45
N TYR A 133 -6.95 2.32 8.78
CA TYR A 133 -6.54 0.94 8.53
C TYR A 133 -7.55 0.25 7.62
N ARG A 134 -7.08 -0.70 6.82
CA ARG A 134 -7.92 -1.57 5.99
C ARG A 134 -7.51 -3.02 6.14
N ALA A 135 -8.50 -3.91 6.15
CA ALA A 135 -8.27 -5.33 6.31
C ALA A 135 -7.45 -5.94 5.15
N ASP A 136 -6.61 -6.91 5.50
CA ASP A 136 -5.92 -7.78 4.56
C ASP A 136 -6.55 -9.18 4.60
N ALA A 137 -7.34 -9.46 3.57
CA ALA A 137 -8.05 -10.73 3.44
C ALA A 137 -7.09 -11.94 3.34
N TYR A 138 -5.87 -11.76 2.83
CA TYR A 138 -4.92 -12.86 2.60
C TYR A 138 -4.10 -13.23 3.83
N GLN A 139 -3.93 -12.29 4.76
CA GLN A 139 -3.13 -12.51 5.97
C GLN A 139 -3.98 -12.62 7.25
N THR A 140 -5.30 -12.61 7.10
CA THR A 140 -6.29 -12.85 8.16
C THR A 140 -6.47 -14.35 8.40
N SER A 141 -6.61 -14.74 9.66
CA SER A 141 -6.82 -16.12 10.11
C SER A 141 -7.87 -16.19 11.23
N ARG A 142 -8.17 -17.40 11.72
CA ARG A 142 -9.11 -17.61 12.84
C ARG A 142 -8.69 -16.96 14.16
N GLN A 143 -7.40 -16.69 14.33
CA GLN A 143 -6.82 -16.17 15.58
C GLN A 143 -6.36 -14.71 15.46
N ARG A 144 -6.33 -14.17 14.24
CA ARG A 144 -5.77 -12.85 13.97
C ARG A 144 -6.41 -12.26 12.72
N ILE A 145 -7.01 -11.08 12.86
CA ILE A 145 -7.48 -10.29 11.72
C ILE A 145 -6.43 -9.20 11.47
N ARG A 146 -5.86 -9.19 10.26
CA ARG A 146 -4.78 -8.27 9.90
C ARG A 146 -5.33 -7.08 9.14
N TYR A 147 -4.81 -5.90 9.48
CA TYR A 147 -5.04 -4.65 8.79
C TYR A 147 -3.73 -3.93 8.51
N TRP A 148 -3.73 -3.05 7.52
CA TRP A 148 -2.60 -2.19 7.17
C TRP A 148 -2.99 -0.72 7.29
N GLN A 149 -2.09 0.09 7.86
CA GLN A 149 -2.24 1.54 7.82
C GLN A 149 -2.30 2.00 6.36
N LEU A 150 -3.13 2.98 6.04
CA LEU A 150 -3.26 3.58 4.73
C LEU A 150 -2.49 4.90 4.64
N HIS A 151 -1.85 5.12 3.50
CA HIS A 151 -1.45 6.45 3.03
C HIS A 151 -2.22 6.76 1.74
N GLY A 152 -3.15 7.71 1.83
CA GLY A 152 -4.17 7.87 0.79
C GLY A 152 -5.01 6.60 0.68
N ASN A 153 -5.02 5.97 -0.49
CA ASN A 153 -5.74 4.72 -0.74
C ASN A 153 -4.85 3.46 -0.67
N TYR A 154 -3.56 3.62 -0.36
CA TYR A 154 -2.57 2.55 -0.50
C TYR A 154 -2.09 2.06 0.87
N PRO A 155 -2.03 0.73 1.09
CA PRO A 155 -1.54 0.15 2.34
C PRO A 155 -0.04 0.36 2.53
N ILE A 156 0.36 0.58 3.78
CA ILE A 156 1.75 0.56 4.25
C ILE A 156 2.02 -0.82 4.87
N PHE A 157 2.71 -1.69 4.14
CA PHE A 157 2.97 -3.08 4.54
C PHE A 157 3.97 -3.22 5.69
N ASN A 158 4.48 -2.11 6.22
CA ASN A 158 5.32 -2.05 7.42
C ASN A 158 4.55 -1.65 8.69
N ALA A 159 3.29 -1.21 8.58
CA ALA A 159 2.48 -0.72 9.70
C ALA A 159 1.24 -1.59 9.91
N PRO A 160 1.40 -2.81 10.48
CA PRO A 160 0.28 -3.69 10.75
C PRO A 160 -0.53 -3.23 11.95
N LEU A 161 -1.83 -3.51 11.88
CA LEU A 161 -2.71 -3.66 13.02
C LEU A 161 -3.20 -5.11 13.02
N ASP A 162 -2.83 -5.86 14.05
CA ASP A 162 -3.24 -7.25 14.24
C ASP A 162 -4.24 -7.31 15.38
N VAL A 163 -5.51 -7.55 15.06
CA VAL A 163 -6.58 -7.77 16.03
C VAL A 163 -6.59 -9.24 16.42
N LEU A 164 -6.42 -9.54 17.71
CA LEU A 164 -6.29 -10.88 18.25
C LEU A 164 -7.66 -11.45 18.64
N THR A 165 -7.93 -12.68 18.20
CA THR A 165 -9.22 -13.33 18.40
C THR A 165 -9.07 -14.70 19.04
N ASP A 166 -9.91 -15.00 20.03
CA ASP A 166 -10.02 -16.31 20.66
C ASP A 166 -11.48 -16.63 20.96
N ASN A 167 -11.93 -17.85 20.69
CA ASN A 167 -13.30 -18.32 20.96
C ASN A 167 -14.42 -17.34 20.54
N ASN A 168 -14.31 -16.76 19.34
CA ASN A 168 -15.21 -15.71 18.82
C ASN A 168 -15.27 -14.44 19.69
N GLN A 169 -14.16 -14.10 20.33
CA GLN A 169 -14.01 -12.86 21.08
C GLN A 169 -12.72 -12.17 20.66
N ILE A 170 -12.75 -10.85 20.66
CA ILE A 170 -11.59 -10.00 20.50
C ILE A 170 -10.94 -9.84 21.86
N THR A 171 -9.72 -10.35 21.99
CA THR A 171 -8.99 -10.36 23.26
C THR A 171 -8.01 -9.21 23.37
N GLY A 172 -7.61 -8.62 22.24
CA GLY A 172 -6.64 -7.54 22.19
C GLY A 172 -6.24 -7.17 20.78
N TYR A 173 -5.22 -6.32 20.67
CA TYR A 173 -4.60 -5.99 19.40
C TYR A 173 -3.13 -5.59 19.58
N THR A 174 -2.36 -5.73 18.50
CA THR A 174 -1.05 -5.09 18.35
C THR A 174 -1.13 -4.07 17.22
N GLN A 175 -0.66 -2.85 17.46
CA GLN A 175 -0.76 -1.75 16.50
C GLN A 175 0.59 -1.08 16.28
N THR A 176 0.99 -0.94 15.01
CA THR A 176 2.08 -0.07 14.57
C THR A 176 1.51 1.07 13.73
N TYR A 177 1.97 2.30 13.94
CA TYR A 177 1.51 3.46 13.18
C TYR A 177 2.70 4.38 12.86
N PHE A 178 2.74 4.86 11.62
CA PHE A 178 3.75 5.78 11.11
C PHE A 178 3.20 7.18 10.89
N HIS A 179 4.03 8.17 11.19
CA HIS A 179 3.85 9.53 10.70
C HIS A 179 4.59 9.74 9.39
N ILE A 180 3.89 10.28 8.38
CA ILE A 180 4.51 10.72 7.14
C ILE A 180 5.17 12.08 7.39
N ARG A 181 6.50 12.15 7.26
CA ARG A 181 7.28 13.39 7.49
C ARG A 181 7.46 14.20 6.22
N SER A 182 7.71 13.51 5.11
CA SER A 182 7.88 14.13 3.81
C SER A 182 7.68 13.12 2.69
N GLN A 183 7.48 13.63 1.48
CA GLN A 183 7.30 12.85 0.26
C GLN A 183 8.26 13.35 -0.81
N GLY A 184 8.76 12.42 -1.64
CA GLY A 184 9.60 12.75 -2.77
C GLY A 184 8.80 13.28 -3.97
N SER A 185 9.47 13.34 -5.13
CA SER A 185 8.82 13.68 -6.40
C SER A 185 7.90 12.56 -6.87
N ALA A 186 6.73 12.93 -7.39
CA ALA A 186 5.77 12.00 -7.96
C ALA A 186 6.27 11.50 -9.32
N ARG A 187 6.08 10.20 -9.56
CA ARG A 187 6.28 9.57 -10.87
C ARG A 187 5.36 8.36 -11.01
N GLY A 188 4.99 8.03 -12.24
CA GLY A 188 4.17 6.86 -12.55
C GLY A 188 4.82 5.56 -12.09
N VAL A 189 4.03 4.68 -11.49
CA VAL A 189 4.46 3.31 -11.19
C VAL A 189 4.42 2.43 -12.44
N ILE A 190 5.30 1.45 -12.52
CA ILE A 190 5.23 0.38 -13.51
C ILE A 190 3.93 -0.40 -13.35
N SER A 191 3.48 -1.06 -14.41
CA SER A 191 2.29 -1.91 -14.35
C SER A 191 2.51 -3.14 -13.46
N ALA A 192 1.41 -3.68 -12.93
CA ALA A 192 1.43 -4.94 -12.21
C ALA A 192 1.97 -6.11 -13.06
N TYR A 193 1.71 -6.12 -14.37
CA TYR A 193 2.27 -7.13 -15.29
C TYR A 193 3.79 -7.00 -15.44
N THR A 194 4.33 -5.77 -15.43
CA THR A 194 5.79 -5.55 -15.41
C THR A 194 6.41 -6.09 -14.12
N ALA A 195 5.72 -5.95 -12.98
CA ALA A 195 6.17 -6.55 -11.73
C ALA A 195 6.10 -8.09 -11.76
N LEU A 196 5.00 -8.67 -12.27
CA LEU A 196 4.87 -10.12 -12.44
C LEU A 196 5.94 -10.68 -13.38
N ARG A 197 6.22 -9.99 -14.50
CA ARG A 197 7.33 -10.30 -15.41
C ARG A 197 8.65 -10.44 -14.65
N SER A 198 8.94 -9.47 -13.80
CA SER A 198 10.17 -9.45 -13.01
C SER A 198 10.30 -10.65 -12.08
N LEU A 199 9.19 -11.13 -11.50
CA LEU A 199 9.20 -12.33 -10.65
C LEU A 199 9.38 -13.63 -11.43
N VAL A 200 8.76 -13.76 -12.61
CA VAL A 200 8.89 -14.98 -13.42
C VAL A 200 10.25 -15.07 -14.11
N GLU A 201 10.79 -13.96 -14.62
CA GLU A 201 12.12 -13.92 -15.25
C GLU A 201 13.24 -14.22 -14.25
N LYS A 202 13.07 -13.80 -12.99
CA LYS A 202 14.00 -14.10 -11.90
C LYS A 202 13.76 -15.45 -11.23
N GLN A 203 12.84 -16.25 -11.76
CA GLN A 203 12.47 -17.56 -11.21
C GLN A 203 12.05 -17.50 -9.73
N THR A 204 11.47 -16.38 -9.30
CA THR A 204 10.90 -16.22 -7.96
C THR A 204 9.54 -16.92 -7.89
N ILE A 205 8.71 -16.74 -8.92
CA ILE A 205 7.53 -17.57 -9.14
C ILE A 205 7.94 -18.74 -10.04
N LEU A 206 7.74 -19.96 -9.55
CA LEU A 206 8.10 -21.18 -10.26
C LEU A 206 6.92 -21.73 -11.10
N PRO A 207 7.20 -22.53 -12.16
CA PRO A 207 6.16 -23.24 -12.88
C PRO A 207 5.26 -24.07 -11.96
N GLY A 208 3.96 -24.09 -12.23
CA GLY A 208 2.96 -24.79 -11.41
C GLY A 208 2.52 -24.05 -10.14
N GLU A 209 3.12 -22.91 -9.80
CA GLU A 209 2.67 -22.10 -8.65
C GLU A 209 1.36 -21.36 -8.92
N ARG A 210 0.82 -20.73 -7.89
CA ARG A 210 -0.40 -19.90 -7.98
C ARG A 210 -0.13 -18.50 -7.45
N ILE A 211 -0.56 -17.49 -8.21
CA ILE A 211 -0.57 -16.09 -7.81
C ILE A 211 -1.91 -15.84 -7.15
N GLU A 212 -1.88 -15.56 -5.84
CA GLU A 212 -3.03 -15.46 -4.96
C GLU A 212 -3.49 -14.00 -4.83
N SER A 213 -2.56 -13.04 -4.83
CA SER A 213 -2.86 -11.61 -4.69
C SER A 213 -1.82 -10.73 -5.40
N VAL A 214 -2.27 -9.60 -5.96
CA VAL A 214 -1.40 -8.53 -6.48
C VAL A 214 -1.94 -7.19 -5.98
N THR A 215 -1.18 -6.46 -5.17
CA THR A 215 -1.65 -5.23 -4.52
C THR A 215 -0.58 -4.14 -4.55
N LEU A 216 -0.94 -2.93 -4.98
CA LEU A 216 -0.07 -1.75 -4.91
C LEU A 216 -0.07 -1.18 -3.48
N GLY A 217 1.09 -0.82 -2.95
CA GLY A 217 1.23 -0.24 -1.61
C GLY A 217 2.61 0.36 -1.38
N TYR A 218 2.95 0.53 -0.11
CA TYR A 218 4.25 1.03 0.34
C TYR A 218 4.97 -0.03 1.17
N PHE A 219 6.28 -0.18 0.92
CA PHE A 219 7.14 -1.04 1.70
C PHE A 219 8.57 -0.50 1.76
N GLY A 220 9.26 -0.80 2.84
CA GLY A 220 10.70 -0.58 3.00
C GLY A 220 11.27 -1.56 4.02
N TYR A 221 12.54 -1.93 3.87
CA TYR A 221 13.21 -2.69 4.93
C TYR A 221 13.52 -1.77 6.10
N HIS A 222 13.33 -2.29 7.31
CA HIS A 222 13.74 -1.60 8.51
C HIS A 222 15.28 -1.49 8.55
N TYR A 223 15.78 -0.32 8.93
CA TYR A 223 17.19 -0.04 9.18
C TYR A 223 17.30 0.86 10.40
N ASP A 224 18.48 0.91 11.00
CA ASP A 224 18.74 1.67 12.23
C ASP A 224 18.75 3.18 11.96
N ALA A 225 17.55 3.75 11.86
CA ALA A 225 17.30 5.18 11.72
C ALA A 225 15.90 5.56 12.20
N ASP A 226 15.78 6.76 12.77
CA ASP A 226 14.51 7.32 13.21
C ASP A 226 13.53 7.54 12.04
N ILE A 227 14.07 7.91 10.87
CA ILE A 227 13.32 8.14 9.64
C ILE A 227 13.62 7.02 8.64
N GLN A 228 12.57 6.30 8.27
CA GLN A 228 12.59 5.23 7.30
C GLN A 228 12.04 5.70 5.95
N VAL A 229 12.66 5.25 4.86
CA VAL A 229 12.17 5.49 3.50
C VAL A 229 11.33 4.30 3.07
N LEU A 230 10.08 4.54 2.66
CA LEU A 230 9.23 3.54 2.03
C LEU A 230 9.08 3.85 0.53
N ALA A 231 9.25 2.80 -0.27
CA ALA A 231 9.04 2.85 -1.71
C ALA A 231 7.61 2.37 -2.05
N PRO A 232 7.00 2.91 -3.11
CA PRO A 232 5.87 2.24 -3.76
C PRO A 232 6.30 0.86 -4.22
N VAL A 233 5.47 -0.15 -3.96
CA VAL A 233 5.72 -1.54 -4.34
C VAL A 233 4.46 -2.23 -4.81
N TRP A 234 4.64 -3.17 -5.74
CA TRP A 234 3.67 -4.23 -5.98
C TRP A 234 3.96 -5.37 -5.01
N ARG A 235 3.02 -5.64 -4.11
CA ARG A 235 3.02 -6.84 -3.27
C ARG A 235 2.37 -7.97 -4.06
N VAL A 236 3.11 -9.06 -4.23
CA VAL A 236 2.60 -10.28 -4.87
C VAL A 236 2.62 -11.41 -3.86
N ILE A 237 1.46 -11.99 -3.61
CA ILE A 237 1.34 -13.20 -2.80
C ILE A 237 1.21 -14.38 -3.75
N HIS A 238 2.12 -15.34 -3.66
CA HIS A 238 2.10 -16.54 -4.48
C HIS A 238 2.50 -17.77 -3.68
N ASN A 239 1.70 -18.83 -3.79
CA ASN A 239 1.90 -20.09 -3.07
C ASN A 239 2.21 -19.90 -1.57
N GLY A 240 1.53 -18.96 -0.90
CA GLY A 240 1.76 -18.62 0.51
C GLY A 240 3.03 -17.79 0.82
N ARG A 241 3.84 -17.44 -0.19
CA ARG A 241 4.97 -16.50 -0.06
C ARG A 241 4.54 -15.09 -0.45
N THR A 242 5.26 -14.09 0.03
CA THR A 242 5.03 -12.68 -0.30
C THR A 242 6.32 -12.06 -0.79
N ASP A 243 6.28 -11.50 -1.99
CA ASP A 243 7.37 -10.73 -2.58
C ASP A 243 6.92 -9.30 -2.84
N TYR A 244 7.84 -8.36 -2.66
CA TYR A 244 7.63 -6.94 -2.92
C TYR A 244 8.50 -6.52 -4.09
N ILE A 245 7.88 -5.95 -5.11
CA ILE A 245 8.56 -5.46 -6.31
C ILE A 245 8.47 -3.95 -6.31
N ASN A 246 9.61 -3.28 -6.45
CA ASN A 246 9.68 -1.83 -6.54
C ASN A 246 8.77 -1.31 -7.66
N GLY A 247 7.84 -0.43 -7.30
CA GLY A 247 6.84 0.15 -8.19
C GLY A 247 7.43 1.08 -9.24
N PHE A 248 8.70 1.48 -9.16
CA PHE A 248 9.33 2.32 -10.17
C PHE A 248 10.34 1.57 -11.04
N THR A 249 10.99 0.53 -10.52
CA THR A 249 12.12 -0.13 -11.21
C THR A 249 11.84 -1.58 -11.60
N GLY A 250 10.84 -2.24 -11.02
CA GLY A 250 10.63 -3.68 -11.21
C GLY A 250 11.66 -4.56 -10.47
N ALA A 251 12.56 -3.95 -9.68
CA ALA A 251 13.48 -4.71 -8.84
C ALA A 251 12.71 -5.40 -7.71
N ILE A 252 13.11 -6.63 -7.37
CA ILE A 252 12.61 -7.28 -6.15
C ILE A 252 13.29 -6.57 -4.97
N GLU A 253 12.50 -6.08 -4.03
CA GLU A 253 13.00 -5.47 -2.81
C GLU A 253 13.83 -6.49 -2.02
N ARG A 254 15.02 -6.08 -1.56
CA ARG A 254 15.90 -6.91 -0.74
C ARG A 254 16.44 -6.11 0.45
N PRO A 255 16.72 -6.76 1.59
CA PRO A 255 17.35 -6.09 2.72
C PRO A 255 18.67 -5.43 2.30
N LEU A 256 18.97 -4.27 2.87
CA LEU A 256 20.15 -3.47 2.55
C LEU A 256 21.48 -4.15 2.98
N ASP A 257 21.42 -5.20 3.80
CA ASP A 257 22.62 -5.89 4.30
C ASP A 257 22.64 -7.38 3.93
N THR A 258 23.39 -7.71 2.89
CA THR A 258 23.84 -9.08 2.58
C THR A 258 25.36 -9.11 2.41
N ARG A 259 26.10 -8.23 3.11
CA ARG A 259 27.56 -8.41 3.17
C ARG A 259 27.84 -9.70 3.94
N LYS A 260 28.12 -10.74 3.16
CA LYS A 260 28.58 -12.07 3.55
C LYS A 260 29.43 -12.02 4.83
N VAL A 261 28.87 -12.47 5.94
CA VAL A 261 29.69 -13.12 6.97
C VAL A 261 30.06 -14.47 6.37
N THR A 262 31.19 -14.50 5.67
CA THR A 262 31.85 -15.78 5.38
C THR A 262 32.63 -16.13 6.65
N PRO A 263 32.54 -17.36 7.17
CA PRO A 263 33.29 -17.79 8.35
C PRO A 263 34.81 -17.66 8.14
#